data_AF-A0A8H2JM32-F1
#
_entry.id   AF-A0A8H2JM32-F1
#
_cell.length_a   1.000
_cell.length_b   1.000
_cell.length_c   1.000
_cell.angle_alpha   90.00
_cell.angle_beta   90.00
_cell.angle_gamma   90.00
#
_symmetry.space_group_name_H-M   'P 1'
#
loop_
_entity.id
_entity.type
_entity.pdbx_description
1 polymer ?
#
loop_
_entity_poly.entity_id
_entity_poly.type
_entity_poly.pdbx_seq_one_letter_code
_entity_poly.pdbx_strand_id
1 'polypeptide(L)'
;MDKVKLPAEEFRALENIMLPDIRNEHFGDKAIVKFRSSIEEFALEGHVPEKLRIQFDTVKNLFLHSYYVYRFFPIVKHQLFVVLEHAIRECIGEKRLDLYRKLKNKGIPKGNPKFSRGLKFNLVFIMDHELIKNEDFSVWQIGKERAAEDKYDEFIFQKMKEDNLDSYQWNPSEIDYEGVEYDYDYLSVLLETTPALRNALAHGSTFLSPTSTLSFEITSVIINKIFERNTKN
;
A
#
# COMPACT_ATOMS: atom_id res chain seq x y z
N MET A 1 15.58 -24.35 -24.44
CA MET A 1 14.35 -23.84 -23.78
C MET A 1 13.37 -23.54 -24.89
N ASP A 2 12.36 -24.39 -25.06
CA ASP A 2 11.25 -24.08 -25.96
C ASP A 2 10.63 -22.78 -25.51
N LYS A 3 10.61 -21.79 -26.40
CA LYS A 3 9.80 -20.59 -26.24
C LYS A 3 8.34 -21.06 -26.31
N VAL A 4 7.80 -21.54 -25.19
CA VAL A 4 6.36 -21.59 -25.00
C VAL A 4 5.92 -20.16 -25.31
N LYS A 5 5.24 -19.97 -26.45
CA LYS A 5 4.68 -18.69 -26.88
C LYS A 5 3.95 -18.12 -25.67
N LEU A 6 4.52 -17.10 -25.02
CA LEU A 6 3.86 -16.38 -23.94
C LEU A 6 2.78 -15.53 -24.62
N PRO A 7 1.52 -15.97 -24.72
CA PRO A 7 0.54 -15.39 -25.63
C PRO A 7 0.17 -13.93 -25.27
N ALA A 8 0.60 -13.49 -24.10
CA ALA A 8 0.32 -12.20 -23.50
C ALA A 8 1.47 -11.18 -23.61
N GLU A 9 2.57 -11.51 -24.29
CA GLU A 9 3.59 -10.50 -24.65
C GLU A 9 3.28 -9.79 -25.98
N GLU A 10 2.42 -10.39 -26.80
CA GLU A 10 1.98 -9.86 -28.08
C GLU A 10 0.60 -9.20 -27.93
N PHE A 11 0.26 -8.33 -28.88
CA PHE A 11 -1.10 -7.82 -28.99
C PHE A 11 -2.06 -9.00 -29.20
N ARG A 12 -2.99 -9.18 -28.26
CA ARG A 12 -3.86 -10.35 -28.23
C ARG A 12 -4.81 -10.38 -29.43
N ALA A 13 -4.98 -11.57 -29.98
CA ALA A 13 -5.90 -11.84 -31.08
C ALA A 13 -7.27 -12.30 -30.52
N LEU A 14 -8.30 -12.31 -31.36
CA LEU A 14 -9.67 -12.64 -30.91
C LEU A 14 -9.76 -14.06 -30.32
N GLU A 15 -8.96 -14.98 -30.84
CA GLU A 15 -8.88 -16.37 -30.40
C GLU A 15 -8.26 -16.57 -29.01
N ASN A 16 -7.43 -15.62 -28.55
CA ASN A 16 -6.69 -15.77 -27.29
C ASN A 16 -7.00 -14.69 -26.25
N ILE A 17 -7.78 -13.65 -26.59
CA ILE A 17 -8.04 -12.52 -25.70
C ILE A 17 -8.65 -12.92 -24.34
N MET A 18 -9.47 -13.97 -24.32
CA MET A 18 -10.12 -14.50 -23.10
C MET A 18 -9.33 -15.60 -22.40
N LEU A 19 -8.19 -16.05 -22.95
CA LEU A 19 -7.37 -17.08 -22.32
C LEU A 19 -6.52 -16.47 -21.19
N PRO A 20 -6.39 -17.13 -20.02
CA PRO A 20 -5.55 -16.62 -18.95
C PRO A 20 -4.10 -16.47 -19.39
N ASP A 21 -3.37 -15.57 -18.74
CA ASP A 21 -1.93 -15.50 -18.91
C ASP A 21 -1.28 -16.75 -18.29
N ILE A 22 -0.42 -17.45 -19.03
CA ILE A 22 0.29 -18.64 -18.54
C ILE A 22 1.09 -18.38 -17.25
N ARG A 23 1.56 -17.14 -17.03
CA ARG A 23 2.25 -16.75 -15.78
C ARG A 23 1.35 -16.82 -14.55
N ASN A 24 0.02 -16.74 -14.75
CA ASN A 24 -0.95 -16.86 -13.67
C ASN A 24 -1.35 -18.32 -13.38
N GLU A 25 -0.91 -19.30 -14.18
CA GLU A 25 -1.23 -20.72 -13.94
C GLU A 25 -0.73 -21.21 -12.58
N HIS A 26 0.37 -20.67 -12.07
CA HIS A 26 0.90 -21.04 -10.75
C HIS A 26 -0.06 -20.74 -9.60
N PHE A 27 -1.04 -19.84 -9.79
CA PHE A 27 -2.07 -19.52 -8.80
C PHE A 27 -3.22 -20.55 -8.79
N GLY A 28 -3.26 -21.46 -9.78
CA GLY A 28 -4.21 -22.55 -9.95
C GLY A 28 -5.54 -22.14 -10.61
N ASP A 29 -6.41 -23.13 -10.88
CA ASP A 29 -7.66 -22.97 -11.65
C ASP A 29 -8.66 -21.94 -11.09
N LYS A 30 -8.49 -21.54 -9.82
CA LYS A 30 -9.33 -20.55 -9.12
C LYS A 30 -8.59 -19.22 -8.86
N ALA A 31 -7.51 -18.94 -9.59
CA ALA A 31 -6.69 -17.74 -9.41
C ALA A 31 -7.51 -16.44 -9.44
N ILE A 32 -8.45 -16.30 -10.38
CA ILE A 32 -9.30 -15.10 -10.47
C ILE A 32 -10.19 -14.91 -9.23
N VAL A 33 -10.67 -16.02 -8.63
CA VAL A 33 -11.46 -15.97 -7.39
C VAL A 33 -10.58 -15.52 -6.23
N LYS A 34 -9.35 -16.07 -6.14
CA LYS A 34 -8.36 -15.67 -5.14
C LYS A 34 -7.99 -14.19 -5.28
N PHE A 35 -7.80 -13.72 -6.51
CA PHE A 35 -7.50 -12.31 -6.79
C PHE A 35 -8.64 -11.41 -6.35
N ARG A 36 -9.89 -11.77 -6.66
CA ARG A 36 -11.06 -11.02 -6.21
C ARG A 36 -11.13 -10.95 -4.68
N SER A 37 -11.04 -12.08 -4.00
CA SER A 37 -11.08 -12.11 -2.53
C SER A 37 -9.94 -11.33 -1.89
N SER A 38 -8.74 -11.36 -2.49
CA SER A 38 -7.55 -10.69 -1.93
C SER A 38 -7.59 -9.16 -2.02
N ILE A 39 -8.55 -8.59 -2.76
CA ILE A 39 -8.73 -7.13 -2.83
C ILE A 39 -10.15 -6.69 -2.46
N GLU A 40 -11.02 -7.62 -2.07
CA GLU A 40 -12.43 -7.34 -1.81
C GLU A 40 -12.59 -6.36 -0.64
N GLU A 41 -11.82 -6.59 0.44
CA GLU A 41 -11.82 -5.78 1.65
C GLU A 41 -11.34 -4.33 1.45
N PHE A 42 -10.46 -4.08 0.47
CA PHE A 42 -9.98 -2.73 0.19
C PHE A 42 -11.06 -1.98 -0.59
N ALA A 43 -11.76 -1.06 0.08
CA ALA A 43 -12.79 -0.23 -0.51
C ALA A 43 -12.68 1.22 0.00
N LEU A 44 -13.12 2.15 -0.84
CA LEU A 44 -13.27 3.54 -0.46
C LEU A 44 -14.65 3.76 0.17
N GLU A 45 -14.68 4.34 1.36
CA GLU A 45 -15.88 4.48 2.19
C GLU A 45 -16.86 5.56 1.68
N GLY A 46 -18.10 5.55 2.18
CA GLY A 46 -19.18 6.40 1.67
C GLY A 46 -18.94 7.91 1.78
N HIS A 47 -18.08 8.36 2.70
CA HIS A 47 -17.67 9.76 2.82
C HIS A 47 -16.64 10.20 1.77
N VAL A 48 -16.07 9.26 1.02
CA VAL A 48 -15.18 9.57 -0.10
C VAL A 48 -16.00 9.91 -1.35
N PRO A 49 -15.69 11.00 -2.08
CA PRO A 49 -16.40 11.40 -3.29
C PRO A 49 -16.57 10.26 -4.29
N GLU A 50 -17.78 10.12 -4.83
CA GLU A 50 -18.15 9.04 -5.74
C GLU A 50 -17.20 8.90 -6.93
N LYS A 51 -16.75 10.02 -7.52
CA LYS A 51 -15.78 10.01 -8.63
C LYS A 51 -14.47 9.29 -8.28
N LEU A 52 -14.01 9.39 -7.03
CA LEU A 52 -12.79 8.71 -6.58
C LEU A 52 -13.05 7.23 -6.31
N ARG A 53 -14.22 6.89 -5.75
CA ARG A 53 -14.67 5.50 -5.56
C ARG A 53 -14.73 4.75 -6.89
N ILE A 54 -15.34 5.36 -7.91
CA ILE A 54 -15.41 4.81 -9.28
C ILE A 54 -14.00 4.61 -9.86
N GLN A 55 -13.11 5.59 -9.72
CA GLN A 55 -11.72 5.45 -10.19
C GLN A 55 -11.01 4.28 -9.50
N PHE A 56 -11.14 4.15 -8.18
CA PHE A 56 -10.53 3.06 -7.42
C PHE A 56 -11.10 1.68 -7.82
N ASP A 57 -12.41 1.55 -7.97
CA ASP A 57 -13.05 0.31 -8.43
C ASP A 57 -12.65 -0.05 -9.87
N THR A 58 -12.42 0.95 -10.72
CA THR A 58 -11.85 0.74 -12.06
C THR A 58 -10.47 0.09 -11.98
N VAL A 59 -9.64 0.48 -11.01
CA VAL A 59 -8.33 -0.13 -10.78
C VAL A 59 -8.46 -1.54 -10.21
N LYS A 60 -9.44 -1.81 -9.33
CA LYS A 60 -9.77 -3.18 -8.88
C LYS A 60 -10.14 -4.07 -10.07
N ASN A 61 -10.97 -3.58 -10.98
CA ASN A 61 -11.33 -4.32 -12.19
C ASN A 61 -10.10 -4.58 -13.09
N LEU A 62 -9.22 -3.59 -13.26
CA LEU A 62 -7.97 -3.77 -14.01
C LEU A 62 -7.06 -4.84 -13.37
N PHE A 63 -7.05 -4.94 -12.04
CA PHE A 63 -6.35 -6.01 -11.33
C PHE A 63 -6.94 -7.39 -11.63
N LEU A 64 -8.27 -7.52 -11.66
CA LEU A 64 -8.90 -8.78 -12.09
C LEU A 64 -8.55 -9.11 -13.54
N HIS A 65 -8.50 -8.12 -14.43
CA HIS A 65 -8.05 -8.31 -15.81
C HIS A 65 -6.56 -8.65 -15.93
N SER A 66 -5.76 -8.41 -14.89
CA SER A 66 -4.36 -8.87 -14.85
C SER A 66 -4.24 -10.40 -14.80
N TYR A 67 -5.34 -11.10 -14.50
CA TYR A 67 -5.46 -12.55 -14.71
C TYR A 67 -5.29 -12.95 -16.18
N TYR A 68 -5.87 -12.17 -17.10
CA TYR A 68 -5.73 -12.39 -18.53
C TYR A 68 -4.45 -11.76 -19.08
N VAL A 69 -4.03 -10.62 -18.56
CA VAL A 69 -2.83 -9.92 -19.03
C VAL A 69 -1.92 -9.59 -17.86
N TYR A 70 -0.93 -10.43 -17.58
CA TYR A 70 -0.04 -10.26 -16.42
C TYR A 70 0.67 -8.90 -16.40
N ARG A 71 0.97 -8.35 -17.58
CA ARG A 71 1.62 -7.03 -17.74
C ARG A 71 0.74 -5.87 -17.24
N PHE A 72 -0.54 -6.11 -16.92
CA PHE A 72 -1.39 -5.12 -16.27
C PHE A 72 -1.07 -4.91 -14.80
N PHE A 73 -0.39 -5.84 -14.11
CA PHE A 73 -0.02 -5.64 -12.70
C PHE A 73 0.74 -4.31 -12.47
N PRO A 74 1.89 -4.04 -13.14
CA PRO A 74 2.55 -2.74 -13.02
C PRO A 74 1.63 -1.53 -13.30
N ILE A 75 0.70 -1.66 -14.25
CA ILE A 75 -0.27 -0.61 -14.61
C ILE A 75 -1.27 -0.40 -13.47
N VAL A 76 -1.80 -1.46 -12.87
CA VAL A 76 -2.65 -1.39 -11.68
C VAL A 76 -1.95 -0.61 -10.58
N LYS A 77 -0.71 -0.99 -10.26
CA LYS A 77 0.07 -0.32 -9.19
C LYS A 77 0.29 1.16 -9.51
N HIS A 78 0.60 1.49 -10.75
CA HIS A 78 0.73 2.87 -11.19
C HIS A 78 -0.60 3.64 -11.01
N GLN A 79 -1.72 3.05 -11.46
CA GLN A 79 -3.03 3.69 -11.36
C GLN A 79 -3.48 3.87 -9.92
N LEU A 80 -3.18 2.94 -9.00
CA LEU A 80 -3.40 3.13 -7.57
C LEU A 80 -2.73 4.40 -7.05
N PHE A 81 -1.46 4.63 -7.39
CA PHE A 81 -0.74 5.83 -6.98
C PHE A 81 -1.22 7.11 -7.68
N VAL A 82 -1.72 7.02 -8.90
CA VAL A 82 -2.38 8.14 -9.58
C VAL A 82 -3.68 8.51 -8.87
N VAL A 83 -4.52 7.53 -8.51
CA VAL A 83 -5.75 7.73 -7.75
C VAL A 83 -5.44 8.31 -6.37
N LEU A 84 -4.42 7.80 -5.69
CA LEU A 84 -3.94 8.35 -4.41
C LEU A 84 -3.55 9.83 -4.54
N GLU A 85 -2.69 10.18 -5.50
CA GLU A 85 -2.25 11.55 -5.71
C GLU A 85 -3.43 12.48 -6.03
N HIS A 86 -4.35 12.02 -6.88
CA HIS A 86 -5.56 12.76 -7.23
C HIS A 86 -6.47 12.97 -6.01
N ALA A 87 -6.72 11.93 -5.22
CA ALA A 87 -7.55 11.98 -4.02
C ALA A 87 -7.00 12.95 -2.98
N ILE A 88 -5.68 12.94 -2.74
CA ILE A 88 -5.04 13.88 -1.81
C ILE A 88 -5.23 15.34 -2.27
N ARG A 89 -5.03 15.59 -3.58
CA ARG A 89 -5.20 16.93 -4.16
C ARG A 89 -6.64 17.40 -4.12
N GLU A 90 -7.59 16.50 -4.38
CA GLU A 90 -9.02 16.77 -4.29
C GLU A 90 -9.46 17.07 -2.85
N CYS A 91 -8.98 16.28 -1.89
CA CYS A 91 -9.33 16.41 -0.47
C CYS A 91 -8.81 17.73 0.13
N ILE A 92 -7.53 18.04 -0.08
CA ILE A 92 -6.86 19.20 0.54
C ILE A 92 -7.10 20.49 -0.26
N GLY A 93 -7.12 20.38 -1.59
CA GLY A 93 -7.21 21.49 -2.52
C GLY A 93 -5.85 22.10 -2.90
N GLU A 94 -5.72 22.44 -4.19
CA GLU A 94 -4.49 22.99 -4.79
C GLU A 94 -3.96 24.25 -4.08
N LYS A 95 -4.86 25.13 -3.63
CA LYS A 95 -4.48 26.39 -2.97
C LYS A 95 -3.76 26.16 -1.64
N ARG A 96 -4.28 25.23 -0.82
CA ARG A 96 -3.71 24.91 0.50
C ARG A 96 -2.37 24.17 0.34
N LEU A 97 -2.29 23.25 -0.61
CA LEU A 97 -1.05 22.58 -1.00
C LEU A 97 0.00 23.60 -1.49
N ASP A 98 -0.35 24.53 -2.36
CA ASP A 98 0.59 25.54 -2.84
C ASP A 98 1.08 26.49 -1.76
N LEU A 99 0.22 26.88 -0.83
CA LEU A 99 0.61 27.72 0.31
C LEU A 99 1.64 26.99 1.17
N TYR A 100 1.34 25.74 1.55
CA TYR A 100 2.25 24.90 2.33
C TYR A 100 3.58 24.66 1.61
N ARG A 101 3.55 24.40 0.29
CA ARG A 101 4.77 24.26 -0.54
C ARG A 101 5.64 25.51 -0.52
N LYS A 102 5.02 26.69 -0.65
CA LYS A 102 5.74 27.98 -0.59
C LYS A 102 6.37 28.19 0.79
N LEU A 103 5.66 27.85 1.87
CA LEU A 103 6.17 27.95 3.24
C LEU A 103 7.37 27.03 3.46
N LYS A 104 7.25 25.73 3.14
CA LYS A 104 8.38 24.78 3.22
C LYS A 104 9.58 25.24 2.40
N ASN A 105 9.37 25.69 1.16
CA ASN A 105 10.44 26.14 0.28
C ASN A 105 11.13 27.45 0.72
N LYS A 106 10.49 28.28 1.56
CA LYS A 106 11.13 29.47 2.15
C LYS A 106 12.17 29.10 3.21
N GLY A 107 11.95 27.99 3.92
CA GLY A 107 12.87 27.49 4.94
C GLY A 107 14.08 26.73 4.38
N ILE A 108 14.09 26.43 3.08
CA ILE A 108 15.17 25.66 2.44
C ILE A 108 16.36 26.58 2.11
N PRO A 109 17.58 26.26 2.58
CA PRO A 109 18.77 27.06 2.27
C PRO A 109 19.05 27.14 0.76
N LYS A 110 19.65 28.25 0.32
CA LYS A 110 20.06 28.43 -1.09
C LYS A 110 20.99 27.29 -1.51
N GLY A 111 20.69 26.68 -2.66
CA GLY A 111 21.46 25.57 -3.23
C GLY A 111 20.85 24.18 -2.98
N ASN A 112 19.95 24.03 -2.01
CA ASN A 112 19.24 22.77 -1.78
C ASN A 112 18.03 22.60 -2.73
N PRO A 113 17.69 21.35 -3.10
CA PRO A 113 16.53 21.07 -3.94
C PRO A 113 15.24 21.49 -3.23
N LYS A 114 14.42 22.26 -3.94
CA LYS A 114 13.10 22.69 -3.44
C LYS A 114 12.08 21.57 -3.60
N PHE A 115 11.05 21.57 -2.75
CA PHE A 115 9.88 20.73 -2.95
C PHE A 115 9.18 21.07 -4.25
N SER A 116 9.15 20.08 -5.15
CA SER A 116 8.31 20.05 -6.34
C SER A 116 6.90 19.57 -5.99
N ARG A 117 5.96 19.77 -6.92
CA ARG A 117 4.64 19.12 -6.81
C ARG A 117 4.77 17.63 -7.15
N GLY A 118 3.97 16.81 -6.49
CA GLY A 118 3.86 15.38 -6.75
C GLY A 118 3.59 14.57 -5.48
N LEU A 119 3.49 13.25 -5.63
CA LEU A 119 3.13 12.35 -4.54
C LEU A 119 4.01 12.49 -3.28
N LYS A 120 5.35 12.60 -3.41
CA LYS A 120 6.24 12.78 -2.24
C LYS A 120 5.83 13.99 -1.40
N PHE A 121 5.62 15.14 -2.04
CA PHE A 121 5.20 16.35 -1.37
C PHE A 121 3.80 16.22 -0.74
N ASN A 122 2.87 15.56 -1.43
CA ASN A 122 1.53 15.30 -0.92
C ASN A 122 1.56 14.40 0.33
N LEU A 123 2.42 13.38 0.35
CA LEU A 123 2.61 12.51 1.52
C LEU A 123 3.20 13.28 2.71
N VAL A 124 4.22 14.11 2.48
CA VAL A 124 4.76 14.98 3.55
C VAL A 124 3.66 15.88 4.14
N PHE A 125 2.79 16.46 3.31
CA PHE A 125 1.69 17.28 3.81
C PHE A 125 0.77 16.48 4.76
N ILE A 126 0.30 15.31 4.33
CA ILE A 126 -0.69 14.55 5.12
C ILE A 126 -0.09 13.99 6.41
N MET A 127 1.22 13.68 6.42
CA MET A 127 1.95 13.25 7.61
C MET A 127 2.18 14.41 8.58
N ASP A 128 2.65 15.58 8.10
CA ASP A 128 2.86 16.78 8.93
C ASP A 128 1.57 17.29 9.60
N HIS A 129 0.41 16.98 9.02
CA HIS A 129 -0.89 17.36 9.57
C HIS A 129 -1.61 16.19 10.25
N GLU A 130 -0.91 15.07 10.50
CA GLU A 130 -1.43 13.88 11.19
C GLU A 130 -2.74 13.33 10.61
N LEU A 131 -2.94 13.51 9.30
CA LEU A 131 -4.10 12.97 8.60
C LEU A 131 -4.00 11.45 8.40
N ILE A 132 -2.80 10.91 8.51
CA ILE A 132 -2.50 9.48 8.60
C ILE A 132 -1.53 9.24 9.74
N LYS A 133 -1.60 8.05 10.33
CA LYS A 133 -0.76 7.61 11.44
C LYS A 133 -0.28 6.18 11.21
N ASN A 134 0.75 5.77 11.95
CA ASN A 134 1.31 4.43 11.81
C ASN A 134 0.26 3.34 12.07
N GLU A 135 -0.55 3.51 13.11
CA GLU A 135 -1.59 2.58 13.55
C GLU A 135 -2.75 2.42 12.57
N ASP A 136 -2.83 3.23 11.51
CA ASP A 136 -3.86 3.08 10.48
C ASP A 136 -3.59 1.89 9.54
N PHE A 137 -2.36 1.36 9.53
CA PHE A 137 -1.92 0.34 8.57
C PHE A 137 -1.74 -1.03 9.23
N SER A 138 -2.22 -2.08 8.57
CA SER A 138 -2.14 -3.45 9.09
C SER A 138 -0.70 -3.92 9.26
N VAL A 139 0.22 -3.51 8.37
CA VAL A 139 1.64 -3.83 8.47
C VAL A 139 2.24 -3.36 9.79
N TRP A 140 1.85 -2.18 10.26
CA TRP A 140 2.29 -1.67 11.55
C TRP A 140 1.61 -2.38 12.71
N GLN A 141 0.30 -2.65 12.61
CA GLN A 141 -0.45 -3.39 13.64
C GLN A 141 0.12 -4.81 13.84
N ILE A 142 0.34 -5.56 12.76
CA ILE A 142 0.98 -6.88 12.77
C ILE A 142 2.41 -6.79 13.33
N GLY A 143 3.14 -5.72 12.98
CA GLY A 143 4.48 -5.47 13.52
C GLY A 143 4.46 -5.28 15.04
N LYS A 144 3.48 -4.53 15.56
CA LYS A 144 3.26 -4.34 17.00
C LYS A 144 2.91 -5.66 17.69
N GLU A 145 2.00 -6.44 17.10
CA GLU A 145 1.60 -7.76 17.62
C GLU A 145 2.80 -8.70 17.73
N ARG A 146 3.62 -8.80 16.68
CA ARG A 146 4.84 -9.61 16.69
C ARG A 146 5.84 -9.15 17.74
N ALA A 147 6.01 -7.83 17.91
CA ALA A 147 6.87 -7.31 18.96
C ALA A 147 6.37 -7.67 20.38
N ALA A 148 5.06 -7.83 20.57
CA ALA A 148 4.49 -8.29 21.84
C ALA A 148 4.78 -9.79 22.05
N GLU A 149 4.58 -10.61 21.01
CA GLU A 149 4.91 -12.03 21.00
C GLU A 149 6.41 -12.25 21.29
N ASP A 150 7.31 -11.53 20.62
CA ASP A 150 8.76 -11.62 20.82
C ASP A 150 9.16 -11.27 22.28
N LYS A 151 8.56 -10.23 22.88
CA LYS A 151 8.82 -9.90 24.30
C LYS A 151 8.30 -10.97 25.25
N TYR A 152 7.18 -11.60 24.91
CA TYR A 152 6.64 -12.70 25.69
C TYR A 152 7.53 -13.95 25.57
N ASP A 153 8.04 -14.25 24.38
CA ASP A 153 9.04 -15.31 24.15
C ASP A 153 10.27 -15.13 25.05
N GLU A 154 10.80 -13.91 25.10
CA GLU A 154 11.94 -13.55 25.96
C GLU A 154 11.61 -13.75 27.44
N PHE A 155 10.43 -13.32 27.88
CA PHE A 155 9.96 -13.51 29.25
C PHE A 155 9.82 -15.00 29.61
N ILE A 156 9.21 -15.80 28.73
CA ILE A 156 9.04 -17.24 28.94
C ILE A 156 10.39 -17.95 28.99
N PHE A 157 11.31 -17.61 28.10
CA PHE A 157 12.66 -18.15 28.10
C PHE A 157 13.38 -17.88 29.42
N GLN A 158 13.27 -16.65 29.95
CA GLN A 158 13.85 -16.28 31.23
C GLN A 158 13.19 -17.04 32.40
N LYS A 159 11.87 -17.13 32.41
CA LYS A 159 11.10 -17.87 33.43
C LYS A 159 11.44 -19.36 33.44
N MET A 160 11.52 -19.99 32.28
CA MET A 160 11.93 -21.40 32.16
C MET A 160 13.32 -21.65 32.74
N LYS A 161 14.25 -20.70 32.54
CA LYS A 161 15.61 -20.78 33.10
C LYS A 161 15.62 -20.61 34.62
N GLU A 162 14.81 -19.71 35.16
CA GLU A 162 14.69 -19.45 36.61
C GLU A 162 14.03 -20.61 37.35
N ASP A 163 12.94 -21.15 36.79
CA ASP A 163 12.16 -22.26 37.35
C ASP A 163 12.72 -23.64 36.96
N ASN A 164 13.80 -23.68 36.15
CA ASN A 164 14.45 -24.88 35.63
C ASN A 164 13.46 -25.84 34.92
N LEU A 165 12.61 -25.28 34.06
CA LEU A 165 11.58 -25.96 33.29
C LEU A 165 12.11 -26.37 31.90
N ASP A 166 11.82 -27.61 31.48
CA ASP A 166 12.16 -28.09 30.14
C ASP A 166 11.18 -27.60 29.06
N SER A 167 9.97 -27.21 29.44
CA SER A 167 8.97 -26.65 28.52
C SER A 167 8.02 -25.68 29.22
N TYR A 168 7.41 -24.79 28.45
CA TYR A 168 6.34 -23.88 28.87
C TYR A 168 5.18 -23.97 27.88
N GLN A 169 3.95 -23.96 28.39
CA GLN A 169 2.76 -23.97 27.53
C GLN A 169 2.45 -22.54 27.07
N TRP A 170 2.47 -22.31 25.75
CA TRP A 170 2.10 -21.04 25.15
C TRP A 170 0.70 -20.58 25.60
N ASN A 171 0.60 -19.38 26.19
CA ASN A 171 -0.66 -18.79 26.62
C ASN A 171 -0.81 -17.36 26.06
N PRO A 172 -1.58 -17.17 24.96
CA PRO A 172 -1.79 -15.85 24.36
C PRO A 172 -2.41 -14.82 25.29
N SER A 173 -3.11 -15.25 26.36
CA SER A 173 -3.75 -14.35 27.32
C SER A 173 -2.75 -13.67 28.26
N GLU A 174 -1.50 -14.13 28.31
CA GLU A 174 -0.41 -13.54 29.09
C GLU A 174 0.36 -12.45 28.32
N ILE A 175 0.09 -12.31 27.01
CA ILE A 175 0.78 -11.37 26.14
C ILE A 175 0.16 -9.97 26.29
N ASP A 176 1.00 -8.99 26.61
CA ASP A 176 0.60 -7.59 26.70
C ASP A 176 0.67 -6.88 25.33
N TYR A 177 -0.34 -7.12 24.49
CA TYR A 177 -0.46 -6.49 23.17
C TYR A 177 -0.67 -4.97 23.22
N GLU A 178 -1.24 -4.45 24.32
CA GLU A 178 -1.55 -3.03 24.42
C GLU A 178 -0.35 -2.23 24.94
N GLY A 179 0.34 -2.75 25.96
CA GLY A 179 1.47 -2.12 26.63
C GLY A 179 2.82 -2.31 25.95
N VAL A 180 2.90 -3.10 24.87
CA VAL A 180 4.14 -3.19 24.08
C VAL A 180 4.49 -1.83 23.47
N GLU A 181 5.63 -1.28 23.88
CA GLU A 181 6.24 -0.15 23.17
C GLU A 181 6.74 -0.61 21.80
N TYR A 182 6.24 0.05 20.75
CA TYR A 182 6.56 -0.21 19.35
C TYR A 182 6.64 1.11 18.59
N ASP A 183 7.86 1.51 18.22
CA ASP A 183 8.19 2.83 17.68
C ASP A 183 8.54 2.81 16.18
N TYR A 184 8.17 1.73 15.49
CA TYR A 184 8.48 1.59 14.06
C TYR A 184 7.80 2.67 13.22
N ASP A 185 8.62 3.50 12.57
CA ASP A 185 8.16 4.60 11.70
C ASP A 185 7.80 4.07 10.30
N TYR A 186 6.65 3.43 10.20
CA TYR A 186 6.13 2.93 8.92
C TYR A 186 5.81 4.07 7.95
N LEU A 187 5.39 5.25 8.43
CA LEU A 187 5.15 6.42 7.60
C LEU A 187 6.41 6.86 6.83
N SER A 188 7.59 6.81 7.45
CA SER A 188 8.87 7.09 6.75
C SER A 188 9.12 6.14 5.57
N VAL A 189 8.78 4.85 5.75
CA VAL A 189 8.89 3.84 4.70
C VAL A 189 7.95 4.16 3.55
N LEU A 190 6.70 4.53 3.84
CA LEU A 190 5.73 4.94 2.82
C LEU A 190 6.19 6.19 2.07
N LEU A 191 6.76 7.17 2.78
CA LEU A 191 7.23 8.43 2.21
C LEU A 191 8.36 8.23 1.20
N GLU A 192 9.26 7.29 1.43
CA GLU A 192 10.35 7.00 0.50
C GLU A 192 9.95 6.02 -0.60
N THR A 193 9.25 4.93 -0.26
CA THR A 193 8.97 3.85 -1.21
C THR A 193 7.85 4.19 -2.20
N THR A 194 6.75 4.79 -1.75
CA THR A 194 5.56 5.03 -2.60
C THR A 194 5.87 5.96 -3.77
N PRO A 195 6.50 7.15 -3.56
CA PRO A 195 6.83 8.04 -4.66
C PRO A 195 7.91 7.48 -5.58
N ALA A 196 8.90 6.77 -5.03
CA ALA A 196 9.95 6.12 -5.82
C ALA A 196 9.35 5.07 -6.77
N LEU A 197 8.47 4.22 -6.27
CA LEU A 197 7.76 3.22 -7.07
C LEU A 197 6.86 3.86 -8.12
N ARG A 198 6.10 4.91 -7.75
CA ARG A 198 5.27 5.65 -8.71
C ARG A 198 6.11 6.21 -9.85
N ASN A 199 7.24 6.84 -9.55
CA ASN A 199 8.11 7.42 -10.57
C ASN A 199 8.78 6.34 -11.43
N ALA A 200 9.26 5.25 -10.85
CA ALA A 200 9.82 4.12 -11.59
C ALA A 200 8.81 3.54 -12.59
N LEU A 201 7.54 3.39 -12.18
CA LEU A 201 6.47 2.92 -13.06
C LEU A 201 6.14 3.94 -14.16
N ALA A 202 6.17 5.24 -13.86
CA ALA A 202 5.91 6.31 -14.83
C ALA A 202 7.03 6.48 -15.86
N HIS A 203 8.28 6.23 -15.50
CA HIS A 203 9.42 6.24 -16.42
C HIS A 203 9.51 4.98 -17.29
N GLY A 204 8.62 4.00 -17.05
CA GLY A 204 8.68 2.69 -17.65
C GLY A 204 9.67 1.80 -16.90
N SER A 205 9.24 0.56 -16.66
CA SER A 205 10.09 -0.47 -16.09
C SER A 205 9.93 -1.74 -16.92
N THR A 206 11.05 -2.43 -17.15
CA THR A 206 11.06 -3.77 -17.75
C THR A 206 10.84 -4.86 -16.70
N PHE A 207 10.89 -4.50 -15.41
CA PHE A 207 10.66 -5.43 -14.31
C PHE A 207 9.17 -5.78 -14.21
N LEU A 208 8.88 -7.06 -14.32
CA LEU A 208 7.55 -7.62 -14.18
C LEU A 208 7.41 -8.27 -12.81
N SER A 209 6.47 -7.76 -12.02
CA SER A 209 6.06 -8.39 -10.76
C SER A 209 4.55 -8.36 -10.64
N PRO A 210 3.94 -9.33 -9.93
CA PRO A 210 2.55 -9.20 -9.57
C PRO A 210 2.38 -8.00 -8.63
N THR A 211 1.22 -7.34 -8.70
CA THR A 211 0.92 -6.23 -7.79
C THR A 211 0.60 -6.79 -6.42
N SER A 212 1.35 -6.34 -5.42
CA SER A 212 1.05 -6.65 -4.03
C SER A 212 -0.27 -5.99 -3.62
N THR A 213 -1.10 -6.74 -2.91
CA THR A 213 -2.32 -6.26 -2.25
C THR A 213 -2.04 -5.09 -1.31
N LEU A 214 -0.82 -4.98 -0.77
CA LEU A 214 -0.36 -3.87 0.06
C LEU A 214 -0.53 -2.51 -0.62
N SER A 215 -0.41 -2.43 -1.96
CA SER A 215 -0.64 -1.16 -2.68
C SER A 215 -2.11 -0.74 -2.65
N PHE A 216 -3.05 -1.70 -2.62
CA PHE A 216 -4.47 -1.42 -2.43
C PHE A 216 -4.72 -0.91 -1.02
N GLU A 217 -4.22 -1.61 -0.01
CA GLU A 217 -4.32 -1.20 1.39
C GLU A 217 -3.79 0.22 1.62
N ILE A 218 -2.54 0.49 1.23
CA ILE A 218 -1.93 1.82 1.39
C ILE A 218 -2.82 2.89 0.75
N THR A 219 -3.33 2.61 -0.45
CA THR A 219 -4.15 3.58 -1.18
C THR A 219 -5.51 3.78 -0.50
N SER A 220 -6.22 2.71 -0.15
CA SER A 220 -7.54 2.81 0.46
C SER A 220 -7.49 3.43 1.85
N VAL A 221 -6.53 3.00 2.69
CA VAL A 221 -6.33 3.52 4.05
C VAL A 221 -6.04 5.01 3.99
N ILE A 222 -5.06 5.45 3.20
CA ILE A 222 -4.72 6.87 3.11
C ILE A 222 -5.93 7.68 2.63
N ILE A 223 -6.62 7.24 1.58
CA ILE A 223 -7.77 7.98 1.04
C ILE A 223 -8.90 8.08 2.07
N ASN A 224 -9.28 6.96 2.70
CA ASN A 224 -10.34 6.99 3.70
C ASN A 224 -9.97 7.91 4.88
N LYS A 225 -8.74 7.81 5.39
CA LYS A 225 -8.27 8.61 6.53
C LYS A 225 -8.13 10.09 6.25
N ILE A 226 -7.62 10.48 5.08
CA ILE A 226 -7.56 11.91 4.75
C ILE A 226 -8.97 12.51 4.63
N PHE A 227 -9.94 11.79 4.07
CA PHE A 227 -11.32 12.31 3.96
C PHE A 227 -12.08 12.26 5.29
N GLU A 228 -11.74 11.33 6.18
CA GLU A 228 -12.27 11.23 7.55
C GLU A 228 -11.76 12.40 8.42
N ARG A 229 -10.44 12.65 8.41
CA ARG A 229 -9.77 13.56 9.34
C ARG A 229 -9.60 14.97 8.83
N ASN A 230 -9.60 15.18 7.51
CA ASN A 230 -9.59 16.52 6.92
C ASN A 230 -11.00 17.10 6.94
N THR A 231 -11.54 17.31 8.13
CA THR A 231 -12.74 18.11 8.31
C THR A 231 -12.41 19.53 7.86
N LYS A 232 -13.12 19.99 6.83
CA LYS A 232 -12.96 21.34 6.28
C LYS A 232 -13.26 22.35 7.40
N ASN A 233 -12.23 23.03 7.90
CA ASN A 233 -12.38 24.37 8.47
C ASN A 233 -12.58 25.36 7.32
#